data_AF-A0A968WMG8-F1
#
_entry.id   AF-A0A968WMG8-F1
#
_cell.length_a   1.000
_cell.length_b   1.000
_cell.length_c   1.000
_cell.angle_alpha   90.00
_cell.angle_beta   90.00
_cell.angle_gamma   90.00
#
_symmetry.space_group_name_H-M   'P 1'
#
loop_
_entity.id
_entity.type
_entity.pdbx_description
1 polymer ?
#
loop_
_entity_poly.entity_id
_entity_poly.type
_entity_poly.pdbx_seq_one_letter_code
_entity_poly.pdbx_strand_id
1 'polypeptide(L)' 'MTVVAEGVETAEQLACLNRLGCDYGQGYFFAEPLDSQQATELILNARSHRSTTNTYLKLLD' A
#
# COMPACT_ATOMS: atom_id res chain seq x y z
N MET A 1 -8.92 -13.61 -10.33
CA MET A 1 -7.70 -13.00 -10.90
C MET A 1 -7.39 -11.78 -10.06
N THR A 2 -6.17 -11.63 -9.59
CA THR A 2 -5.77 -10.48 -8.77
C THR A 2 -4.98 -9.49 -9.64
N VAL A 3 -5.31 -8.21 -9.54
CA VAL A 3 -4.63 -7.12 -10.27
C VAL A 3 -3.87 -6.25 -9.28
N VAL A 4 -2.63 -5.89 -9.62
CA VAL A 4 -1.79 -4.98 -8.85
C VAL A 4 -1.45 -3.78 -9.74
N ALA A 5 -1.75 -2.58 -9.27
CA ALA A 5 -1.35 -1.34 -9.93
C ALA A 5 0.06 -0.91 -9.46
N GLU A 6 1.03 -0.87 -10.37
CA GLU A 6 2.40 -0.44 -10.07
C GLU A 6 2.60 1.05 -10.40
N GLY A 7 3.48 1.72 -9.64
CA GLY A 7 3.82 3.13 -9.86
C GLY A 7 2.85 4.13 -9.23
N VAL A 8 2.22 3.79 -8.09
CA VAL A 8 1.37 4.73 -7.34
C VAL A 8 2.25 5.74 -6.59
N GLU A 9 2.16 7.01 -6.95
CA GLU A 9 2.98 8.10 -6.41
C GLU A 9 2.13 9.16 -5.69
N THR A 10 0.85 9.31 -6.04
CA THR A 10 -0.02 10.36 -5.47
C THR A 10 -1.35 9.84 -4.91
N ALA A 11 -1.96 10.61 -4.01
CA ALA A 11 -3.26 10.30 -3.42
C ALA A 11 -4.39 10.30 -4.48
N GLU A 12 -4.26 11.12 -5.53
CA GLU A 12 -5.24 11.18 -6.62
C GLU A 12 -5.21 9.92 -7.48
N GLN A 13 -4.01 9.37 -7.73
CA GLN A 13 -3.84 8.08 -8.41
C GLN A 13 -4.44 6.95 -7.58
N LEU A 14 -4.15 6.93 -6.27
CA LEU A 14 -4.76 5.99 -5.32
C LEU A 14 -6.30 6.03 -5.39
N ALA A 15 -6.87 7.23 -5.29
CA ALA A 15 -8.31 7.43 -5.34
C ALA A 15 -8.91 6.99 -6.69
N CYS A 16 -8.18 7.17 -7.79
CA CYS A 16 -8.58 6.69 -9.11
C CYS A 16 -8.62 5.16 -9.16
N LEU A 17 -7.57 4.49 -8.70
CA LEU A 17 -7.45 3.03 -8.65
C LEU A 17 -8.57 2.41 -7.80
N ASN A 18 -8.88 3.02 -6.65
CA ASN A 18 -9.99 2.59 -5.80
C ASN A 18 -11.34 2.68 -6.53
N ARG A 19 -11.61 3.77 -7.25
CA ARG A 19 -12.85 3.93 -8.03
C ARG A 19 -12.95 2.92 -9.18
N LEU A 20 -11.82 2.46 -9.71
CA LEU A 20 -11.74 1.43 -10.76
C LEU A 20 -11.84 0.00 -10.19
N GLY A 21 -11.92 -0.16 -8.87
CA GLY A 21 -11.99 -1.47 -8.22
C GLY A 21 -10.65 -2.21 -8.21
N CYS A 22 -9.53 -1.49 -8.20
CA CYS A 22 -8.21 -2.09 -8.05
C CYS A 22 -7.89 -2.27 -6.56
N ASP A 23 -7.78 -3.53 -6.12
CA ASP A 23 -7.62 -3.88 -4.71
C ASP A 23 -6.18 -3.75 -4.18
N TYR A 24 -5.18 -3.75 -5.08
CA TYR A 24 -3.76 -3.76 -4.73
C TYR A 24 -2.96 -2.72 -5.51
N GLY A 25 -2.02 -2.06 -4.83
CA GLY A 25 -1.13 -1.07 -5.43
C GLY A 25 0.26 -1.10 -4.82
N GLN A 26 1.26 -0.71 -5.62
CA GLN A 26 2.65 -0.53 -5.23
C GLN A 26 3.19 0.79 -5.81
N GLY A 27 3.97 1.52 -5.04
CA GLY A 27 4.69 2.70 -5.51
C GLY A 27 5.17 3.60 -4.38
N TYR A 28 5.86 4.68 -4.74
CA TYR A 28 6.47 5.64 -3.82
C TYR A 28 5.48 6.29 -2.85
N PHE A 29 4.19 6.34 -3.19
CA PHE A 29 3.14 6.80 -2.29
C PHE A 29 3.08 5.99 -0.99
N PHE A 30 3.38 4.69 -1.05
CA PHE A 30 3.37 3.79 0.10
C PHE A 30 4.74 3.71 0.78
N ALA A 31 5.76 3.44 -0.02
CA ALA A 31 7.16 3.37 0.40
C ALA A 31 8.07 3.42 -0.83
N GLU A 32 9.24 4.02 -0.67
CA GLU A 32 10.35 3.85 -1.62
C GLU A 32 10.88 2.41 -1.57
N PRO A 33 11.72 1.97 -2.53
CA PRO A 33 12.43 0.69 -2.42
C PRO A 33 13.22 0.62 -1.11
N LEU A 34 12.94 -0.40 -0.31
CA LEU A 34 13.53 -0.61 1.00
C LEU A 34 14.66 -1.64 0.95
N ASP A 35 15.64 -1.51 1.84
CA ASP A 35 16.59 -2.59 2.08
C ASP A 35 15.93 -3.75 2.87
N SER A 36 16.68 -4.85 3.03
CA SER A 36 16.16 -6.04 3.70
C SER A 36 15.78 -5.81 5.16
N GLN A 37 16.47 -4.92 5.88
CA GLN A 37 16.17 -4.64 7.28
C GLN A 37 14.88 -3.82 7.38
N GLN A 38 14.78 -2.74 6.62
CA GLN A 38 13.61 -1.86 6.57
C GLN A 38 12.36 -2.61 6.10
N ALA A 39 12.49 -3.47 5.08
CA ALA A 39 11.40 -4.31 4.61
C ALA A 39 10.94 -5.31 5.69
N THR A 40 11.88 -5.90 6.45
CA THR A 40 11.55 -6.79 7.56
C THR A 40 10.77 -6.05 8.65
N GLU A 41 11.22 -4.85 9.03
CA GLU A 41 10.53 -4.01 10.00
C GLU A 41 9.12 -3.63 9.52
N LEU A 42 8.97 -3.24 8.26
CA LEU A 42 7.67 -2.93 7.64
C LEU A 42 6.70 -4.12 7.74
N ILE A 43 7.16 -5.32 7.38
CA ILE A 43 6.34 -6.55 7.39
C ILE A 43 5.93 -6.94 8.82
N LEU A 44 6.84 -6.80 9.79
CA LEU A 44 6.55 -7.14 11.19
C LEU A 44 5.58 -6.14 11.82
N ASN A 45 5.72 -4.85 11.50
CA ASN A 45 4.86 -3.78 12.05
C ASN A 45 3.46 -3.74 11.41
N ALA A 46 3.32 -4.21 10.18
CA ALA A 46 2.02 -4.28 9.47
C ALA A 46 1.00 -5.22 10.15
N ARG A 47 1.45 -6.20 10.96
CA ARG A 47 0.56 -7.17 11.63
C ARG A 47 -0.15 -6.59 12.86
N SER A 48 0.31 -5.46 13.37
CA SER A 48 -0.17 -4.84 14.63
C SER A 48 -1.28 -3.80 14.42
N HIS A 49 -1.54 -3.35 13.19
CA HIS A 49 -2.44 -2.24 12.87
C HIS A 49 -3.76 -2.69 12.21
N ARG A 50 -4.53 -3.58 12.87
CA ARG A 50 -5.93 -3.87 12.47
C ARG A 50 -6.96 -2.90 13.07
N SER A 51 -6.54 -1.98 13.92
CA SER A 51 -7.43 -0.98 14.49
C SER A 51 -6.66 0.33 14.66
N THR A 52 -7.20 1.37 14.00
CA THR A 52 -6.87 2.80 14.13
C THR A 52 -5.44 3.25 13.74
N THR A 53 -5.38 3.88 12.56
CA THR A 53 -4.38 4.86 12.07
C THR A 53 -3.27 4.33 11.14
N ASN A 54 -3.53 4.52 9.84
CA ASN A 54 -2.59 5.00 8.81
C ASN A 54 -1.25 4.26 8.60
N THR A 55 -1.31 2.99 8.21
CA THR A 55 -0.24 2.37 7.41
C THR A 55 -0.88 1.54 6.30
N TYR A 56 -0.93 2.13 5.11
CA TYR A 56 -1.53 1.61 3.89
C TYR A 56 -1.01 0.22 3.52
N LEU A 57 -1.89 -0.79 3.56
CA LEU A 57 -1.78 -2.04 2.78
C LEU A 57 -3.16 -2.65 2.46
N LYS A 58 -4.21 -1.82 2.48
CA LYS A 58 -5.53 -2.17 1.97
C LYS A 58 -6.06 -0.94 1.25
N LEU A 59 -6.20 -1.04 -0.06
CA LEU A 59 -6.87 -0.02 -0.88
C LEU A 59 -8.38 0.08 -0.59
N LEU A 60 -8.90 -0.81 0.24
CA LEU A 60 -10.31 -0.91 0.58
C LEU A 60 -10.47 -1.15 2.09
N ASP A 61 -11.11 -0.19 2.75
CA ASP A 61 -12.32 -0.53 3.48
C ASP A 61 -13.45 -0.79 2.48
#